data_AF-A0A4P5VYK8-F1
#
_entry.id   AF-A0A4P5VYK8-F1
#
_cell.length_a   1.000
_cell.length_b   1.000
_cell.length_c   1.000
_cell.angle_alpha   90.00
_cell.angle_beta   90.00
_cell.angle_gamma   90.00
#
_symmetry.space_group_name_H-M   'P 1'
#
loop_
_entity.id
_entity.type
_entity.pdbx_description
1 polymer ?
#
loop_
_entity_poly.entity_id
_entity_poly.type
_entity_poly.pdbx_seq_one_letter_code
_entity_poly.pdbx_strand_id
1 'polypeptide(L)'
;MRSEDPSRPAMITCALSGVMANRSQCAAIPYTPEEYAAEARRAFEAGAAAVHIHARTPEGAPSFEVVDYQNIRDAIVAECPVIINFSTGALGVSVEKRVEYLHAVKPAVAALNMGSMNYAKYSEKKRDFVFDFVFTNPIAEIRALLAAMVAADIRPECECFDLGHVGTLAPLIAMGALPAPFQVSLILGVIGGIPGTVANLVHAVSQLPEGADWEVIALSTDQWRLLAAGASVGGNVRVGLEDNFYLEPGVMARSNGDLVAKAARMLRDIGRPIADVETCRARLGLVHR
;
A
#
# COMPACT_ATOMS: atom_id res chain seq x y z
N MET A 1 -3.44 8.40 -24.08
CA MET A 1 -3.43 8.62 -22.61
C MET A 1 -4.88 8.55 -22.17
N ARG A 2 -5.25 7.68 -21.22
CA ARG A 2 -6.62 7.68 -20.69
C ARG A 2 -6.83 9.03 -20.01
N SER A 3 -7.73 9.86 -20.53
CA SER A 3 -8.07 11.13 -19.89
C SER A 3 -8.99 10.81 -18.74
N GLU A 4 -8.44 10.47 -17.58
CA GLU A 4 -9.23 10.48 -16.35
C GLU A 4 -9.69 11.91 -16.08
N ASP A 5 -10.90 12.04 -15.56
CA ASP A 5 -11.47 13.32 -15.16
C ASP A 5 -10.53 14.01 -14.16
N PRO A 6 -9.92 15.16 -14.51
CA PRO A 6 -8.99 15.85 -13.62
C PRO A 6 -9.64 16.34 -12.33
N SER A 7 -10.97 16.39 -12.27
CA SER A 7 -11.74 16.72 -11.06
C SER A 7 -11.98 15.51 -10.14
N ARG A 8 -11.67 14.28 -10.58
CA ARG A 8 -11.84 13.07 -9.76
C ARG A 8 -10.98 13.18 -8.50
N PRO A 9 -11.60 13.20 -7.29
CA PRO A 9 -10.87 13.34 -6.04
C PRO A 9 -9.84 12.22 -5.86
N ALA A 10 -8.62 12.57 -5.47
CA ALA A 10 -7.53 11.63 -5.25
C ALA A 10 -7.68 10.95 -3.89
N MET A 11 -7.56 9.63 -3.86
CA MET A 11 -7.41 8.87 -2.62
C MET A 11 -5.97 9.00 -2.10
N ILE A 12 -5.82 9.08 -0.78
CA ILE A 12 -4.53 8.97 -0.11
C ILE A 12 -4.55 7.73 0.78
N THR A 13 -3.64 6.81 0.53
CA THR A 13 -3.37 5.64 1.38
C THR A 13 -2.16 5.94 2.26
N CYS A 14 -2.23 5.60 3.55
CA CYS A 14 -1.11 5.77 4.48
C CYS A 14 -0.55 4.44 5.00
N ALA A 15 0.65 4.06 4.58
CA ALA A 15 1.32 2.85 5.04
C ALA A 15 2.13 3.09 6.32
N LEU A 16 1.58 2.62 7.44
CA LEU A 16 1.94 3.17 8.75
C LEU A 16 3.31 2.75 9.26
N SER A 17 3.79 1.55 8.91
CA SER A 17 4.93 0.93 9.62
C SER A 17 5.84 0.03 8.77
N GLY A 18 5.29 -0.77 7.85
CA GLY A 18 6.03 -1.81 7.14
C GLY A 18 6.63 -2.89 8.04
N VAL A 19 7.57 -3.65 7.49
CA VAL A 19 8.34 -4.68 8.22
C VAL A 19 9.86 -4.49 8.15
N MET A 20 10.35 -3.73 7.18
CA MET A 20 11.79 -3.60 6.91
C MET A 20 12.47 -2.54 7.77
N ALA A 21 11.79 -1.43 8.04
CA ALA A 21 12.29 -0.35 8.87
C ALA A 21 12.05 -0.60 10.35
N ASN A 22 12.79 0.09 11.22
CA ASN A 22 12.59 0.03 12.67
C ASN A 22 12.89 1.38 13.35
N ARG A 23 12.63 1.46 14.66
CA ARG A 23 12.77 2.69 15.46
C ARG A 23 14.18 3.28 15.52
N SER A 24 15.23 2.50 15.25
CA SER A 24 16.58 3.07 15.14
C SER A 24 16.74 3.96 13.90
N GLN A 25 15.91 3.74 12.88
CA GLN A 25 15.88 4.54 11.65
C GLN A 25 14.83 5.65 11.73
N CYS A 26 13.66 5.38 12.32
CA CYS A 26 12.61 6.39 12.53
C CYS A 26 11.80 6.07 13.79
N ALA A 27 11.91 6.91 14.82
CA ALA A 27 11.28 6.69 16.12
C ALA A 27 9.73 6.71 16.07
N ALA A 28 9.15 7.32 15.03
CA ALA A 28 7.71 7.47 14.87
C ALA A 28 6.99 6.20 14.35
N ILE A 29 7.73 5.14 14.00
CA ILE A 29 7.14 3.88 13.52
C ILE A 29 6.31 3.24 14.65
N PRO A 30 4.99 3.01 14.43
CA PRO A 30 4.11 2.44 15.45
C PRO A 30 4.35 0.93 15.58
N TYR A 31 4.43 0.46 16.83
CA TYR A 31 4.58 -0.96 17.18
C TYR A 31 3.37 -1.49 17.96
N THR A 32 2.76 -0.69 18.85
CA THR A 32 1.60 -1.10 19.64
C THR A 32 0.27 -0.68 19.00
N PRO A 33 -0.85 -1.35 19.33
CA PRO A 33 -2.18 -0.96 18.84
C PRO A 33 -2.53 0.51 19.08
N GLU A 34 -2.18 1.07 20.24
CA GLU A 34 -2.44 2.47 20.59
C GLU A 34 -1.65 3.43 19.70
N GLU A 35 -0.41 3.07 19.36
CA GLU A 35 0.43 3.86 18.46
C GLU A 35 -0.08 3.77 17.02
N TYR A 36 -0.52 2.58 16.57
CA TYR A 36 -1.18 2.42 15.27
C TYR A 36 -2.43 3.28 15.18
N ALA A 37 -3.29 3.28 16.22
CA ALA A 37 -4.48 4.09 16.28
C ALA A 37 -4.16 5.61 16.26
N ALA A 38 -3.15 6.03 17.02
CA ALA A 38 -2.72 7.42 17.04
C ALA A 38 -2.15 7.89 15.69
N GLU A 39 -1.36 7.06 15.01
CA GLU A 39 -0.82 7.35 13.68
C GLU A 39 -1.91 7.31 12.60
N ALA A 40 -2.84 6.35 12.67
CA ALA A 40 -4.00 6.28 11.78
C ALA A 40 -4.89 7.53 11.91
N ARG A 41 -5.16 7.99 13.15
CA ARG A 41 -5.89 9.24 13.40
C ARG A 41 -5.17 10.45 12.80
N ARG A 42 -3.86 10.58 13.04
CA ARG A 42 -3.05 11.66 12.45
C ARG A 42 -3.06 11.63 10.91
N ALA A 43 -3.00 10.45 10.31
CA ALA A 43 -3.12 10.28 8.87
C ALA A 43 -4.51 10.68 8.37
N PHE A 44 -5.57 10.22 9.04
CA PHE A 44 -6.96 10.54 8.70
C PHE A 44 -7.23 12.06 8.75
N GLU A 45 -6.87 12.71 9.85
CA GLU A 45 -7.03 14.16 10.04
C GLU A 45 -6.27 14.98 8.97
N ALA A 46 -5.17 14.43 8.46
CA ALA A 46 -4.38 15.04 7.39
C ALA A 46 -4.94 14.76 5.97
N GLY A 47 -5.88 13.83 5.82
CA GLY A 47 -6.59 13.53 4.57
C GLY A 47 -6.45 12.10 4.03
N ALA A 48 -5.87 11.16 4.78
CA ALA A 48 -5.83 9.76 4.36
C ALA A 48 -7.23 9.12 4.47
N ALA A 49 -7.64 8.43 3.42
CA ALA A 49 -8.89 7.67 3.40
C ALA A 49 -8.68 6.20 3.80
N ALA A 50 -7.48 5.68 3.58
CA ALA A 50 -7.08 4.33 3.94
C ALA A 50 -5.74 4.30 4.67
N VAL A 51 -5.55 3.25 5.47
CA VAL A 51 -4.28 2.91 6.10
C VAL A 51 -3.87 1.50 5.74
N HIS A 52 -2.60 1.31 5.38
CA HIS A 52 -1.99 0.00 5.14
C HIS A 52 -1.17 -0.43 6.34
N ILE A 53 -1.33 -1.69 6.73
CA ILE A 53 -0.87 -2.22 8.02
C ILE A 53 -0.13 -3.54 7.83
N HIS A 54 1.09 -3.56 8.37
CA HIS A 54 1.79 -4.76 8.78
C HIS A 54 1.74 -4.85 10.30
N ALA A 55 1.21 -5.93 10.88
CA ALA A 55 1.23 -6.08 12.33
C ALA A 55 2.67 -6.25 12.85
N ARG A 56 2.92 -5.74 14.05
CA ARG A 56 4.18 -5.92 14.77
C ARG A 56 3.92 -6.35 16.21
N THR A 57 4.87 -7.04 16.81
CA THR A 57 4.90 -7.25 18.26
C THR A 57 5.21 -5.92 18.97
N PRO A 58 4.96 -5.79 20.29
CA PRO A 58 5.33 -4.60 21.05
C PRO A 58 6.83 -4.24 20.97
N GLU A 59 7.69 -5.22 20.73
CA GLU A 59 9.15 -5.06 20.55
C GLU A 59 9.53 -4.64 19.11
N GLY A 60 8.57 -4.70 18.18
CA GLY A 60 8.73 -4.25 16.80
C GLY A 60 9.01 -5.32 15.77
N ALA A 61 9.03 -6.59 16.15
CA ALA A 61 9.18 -7.69 15.19
C ALA A 61 7.90 -7.82 14.34
N PRO A 62 7.98 -8.20 13.05
CA PRO A 62 6.78 -8.52 12.27
C PRO A 62 5.93 -9.59 12.95
N SER A 63 4.62 -9.40 12.99
CA SER A 63 3.67 -10.37 13.52
C SER A 63 2.67 -10.83 12.46
N PHE A 64 2.24 -12.08 12.58
CA PHE A 64 1.23 -12.73 11.74
C PHE A 64 0.11 -13.33 12.59
N GLU A 65 0.03 -12.95 13.86
CA GLU A 65 -0.97 -13.48 14.79
C GLU A 65 -2.31 -12.74 14.65
N VAL A 66 -3.40 -13.50 14.67
CA VAL A 66 -4.77 -12.99 14.58
C VAL A 66 -5.03 -11.92 15.64
N VAL A 67 -4.56 -12.15 16.88
CA VAL A 67 -4.77 -11.24 18.01
C VAL A 67 -4.11 -9.88 17.78
N ASP A 68 -2.95 -9.82 17.14
CA ASP A 68 -2.26 -8.56 16.90
C ASP A 68 -3.00 -7.73 15.85
N TYR A 69 -3.44 -8.36 14.74
CA TYR A 69 -4.28 -7.69 13.74
C TYR A 69 -5.62 -7.24 14.32
N GLN A 70 -6.25 -8.06 15.16
CA GLN A 70 -7.52 -7.74 15.80
C GLN A 70 -7.37 -6.53 16.74
N ASN A 71 -6.37 -6.55 17.62
CA ASN A 71 -6.12 -5.44 18.55
C ASN A 71 -5.81 -4.13 17.81
N ILE A 72 -4.98 -4.19 16.75
CA ILE A 72 -4.68 -3.02 15.92
C ILE A 72 -5.95 -2.49 15.24
N ARG A 73 -6.76 -3.37 14.65
CA ARG A 73 -8.04 -2.97 14.03
C ARG A 73 -8.95 -2.28 15.04
N ASP A 74 -9.19 -2.92 16.18
CA ASP A 74 -10.11 -2.42 17.20
C ASP A 74 -9.67 -1.06 17.74
N ALA A 75 -8.37 -0.87 17.94
CA ALA A 75 -7.81 0.41 18.34
C ALA A 75 -8.01 1.49 17.26
N ILE A 76 -7.77 1.19 15.98
CA ILE A 76 -7.93 2.17 14.88
C ILE A 76 -9.39 2.57 14.70
N VAL A 77 -10.33 1.61 14.65
CA VAL A 77 -11.74 1.91 14.41
C VAL A 77 -12.41 2.67 15.56
N ALA A 78 -11.83 2.59 16.77
CA ALA A 78 -12.26 3.42 17.90
C ALA A 78 -11.88 4.90 17.74
N GLU A 79 -10.85 5.21 16.93
CA GLU A 79 -10.30 6.55 16.79
C GLU A 79 -10.69 7.25 15.47
N CYS A 80 -10.83 6.50 14.37
CA CYS A 80 -11.15 7.09 13.07
C CYS A 80 -11.80 6.09 12.08
N PRO A 81 -12.58 6.58 11.10
CA PRO A 81 -13.37 5.73 10.21
C PRO A 81 -12.60 5.20 8.98
N VAL A 82 -11.26 5.29 8.95
CA VAL A 82 -10.42 4.95 7.78
C VAL A 82 -10.64 3.52 7.28
N ILE A 83 -10.45 3.34 5.98
CA ILE A 83 -10.42 2.00 5.37
C ILE A 83 -9.14 1.29 5.83
N ILE A 84 -9.30 0.13 6.45
CA ILE A 84 -8.18 -0.69 6.91
C ILE A 84 -7.78 -1.67 5.80
N ASN A 85 -6.52 -1.57 5.37
CA ASN A 85 -5.84 -2.47 4.44
C ASN A 85 -4.77 -3.29 5.19
N PHE A 86 -4.89 -4.62 5.19
CA PHE A 86 -3.86 -5.49 5.77
C PHE A 86 -2.93 -6.04 4.71
N SER A 87 -1.63 -6.02 5.01
CA SER A 87 -0.65 -6.68 4.17
C SER A 87 -0.78 -8.20 4.23
N THR A 88 -0.65 -8.86 3.07
CA THR A 88 -0.35 -10.31 2.99
C THR A 88 1.07 -10.62 2.54
N GLY A 89 1.90 -9.59 2.37
CA GLY A 89 3.32 -9.73 2.04
C GLY A 89 4.10 -10.27 3.23
N ALA A 90 4.76 -11.41 3.06
CA ALA A 90 5.56 -12.04 4.10
C ALA A 90 6.69 -12.90 3.51
N LEU A 91 7.76 -13.09 4.27
CA LEU A 91 8.84 -14.02 3.94
C LEU A 91 8.83 -15.19 4.91
N GLY A 92 8.83 -16.42 4.38
CA GLY A 92 8.86 -17.62 5.21
C GLY A 92 7.58 -17.88 6.01
N VAL A 93 6.48 -17.20 5.70
CA VAL A 93 5.18 -17.41 6.34
C VAL A 93 4.25 -18.16 5.38
N SER A 94 3.63 -19.22 5.87
CA SER A 94 2.74 -20.03 5.04
C SER A 94 1.51 -19.26 4.58
N VAL A 95 0.87 -19.73 3.51
CA VAL A 95 -0.37 -19.13 3.02
C VAL A 95 -1.48 -19.30 4.07
N GLU A 96 -1.54 -20.45 4.71
CA GLU A 96 -2.53 -20.77 5.74
C GLU A 96 -2.46 -19.77 6.89
N LYS A 97 -1.25 -19.47 7.39
CA LYS A 97 -1.06 -18.51 8.48
C LYS A 97 -1.49 -17.10 8.09
N ARG A 98 -1.30 -16.71 6.83
CA ARG A 98 -1.77 -15.41 6.33
C ARG A 98 -3.28 -15.35 6.15
N VAL A 99 -3.88 -16.45 5.71
CA VAL A 99 -5.32 -16.59 5.55
C VAL A 99 -6.05 -16.56 6.91
N GLU A 100 -5.43 -17.07 7.99
CA GLU A 100 -6.00 -17.06 9.35
C GLU A 100 -6.47 -15.66 9.79
N TYR A 101 -5.60 -14.64 9.73
CA TYR A 101 -5.98 -13.29 10.18
C TYR A 101 -6.96 -12.60 9.22
N LEU A 102 -6.93 -12.91 7.92
CA LEU A 102 -7.91 -12.39 6.97
C LEU A 102 -9.32 -12.89 7.30
N HIS A 103 -9.47 -14.19 7.54
CA HIS A 103 -10.77 -14.77 7.87
C HIS A 103 -11.29 -14.36 9.24
N ALA A 104 -10.41 -14.25 10.22
CA ALA A 104 -10.78 -13.88 11.58
C ALA A 104 -11.15 -12.39 11.68
N VAL A 105 -10.31 -11.50 11.13
CA VAL A 105 -10.41 -10.05 11.37
C VAL A 105 -11.16 -9.33 10.25
N LYS A 106 -11.13 -9.85 9.01
CA LYS A 106 -11.86 -9.34 7.85
C LYS A 106 -11.67 -7.83 7.61
N PRO A 107 -10.43 -7.39 7.30
CA PRO A 107 -10.22 -6.00 6.89
C PRO A 107 -11.06 -5.67 5.64
N ALA A 108 -11.25 -4.38 5.37
CA ALA A 108 -11.99 -3.96 4.17
C ALA A 108 -11.18 -4.24 2.89
N VAL A 109 -9.86 -4.03 2.97
CA VAL A 109 -8.90 -4.28 1.89
C VAL A 109 -7.79 -5.19 2.40
N ALA A 110 -7.18 -5.97 1.50
CA ALA A 110 -5.92 -6.62 1.80
C ALA A 110 -4.98 -6.57 0.58
N ALA A 111 -3.72 -6.23 0.83
CA ALA A 111 -2.70 -6.15 -0.20
C ALA A 111 -2.29 -7.54 -0.68
N LEU A 112 -2.22 -7.74 -1.98
CA LEU A 112 -1.93 -8.99 -2.67
C LEU A 112 -0.79 -8.78 -3.66
N ASN A 113 0.36 -9.37 -3.36
CA ASN A 113 1.55 -9.27 -4.19
C ASN A 113 1.39 -10.11 -5.48
N MET A 114 1.52 -9.46 -6.64
CA MET A 114 1.10 -10.04 -7.93
C MET A 114 2.20 -10.80 -8.69
N GLY A 115 3.33 -11.10 -8.03
CA GLY A 115 4.38 -11.92 -8.62
C GLY A 115 5.61 -12.10 -7.73
N SER A 116 6.39 -13.14 -8.06
CA SER A 116 7.69 -13.39 -7.45
C SER A 116 8.76 -12.49 -8.08
N MET A 117 9.66 -11.96 -7.26
CA MET A 117 10.77 -11.12 -7.73
C MET A 117 11.98 -11.21 -6.80
N ASN A 118 13.14 -10.78 -7.29
CA ASN A 118 14.21 -10.38 -6.38
C ASN A 118 13.74 -9.14 -5.61
N TYR A 119 14.06 -9.06 -4.33
CA TYR A 119 13.74 -7.92 -3.48
C TYR A 119 15.00 -7.57 -2.70
N ALA A 120 15.63 -6.47 -3.09
CA ALA A 120 16.96 -6.13 -2.61
C ALA A 120 17.11 -4.65 -2.28
N LYS A 121 18.11 -4.35 -1.46
CA LYS A 121 18.56 -2.98 -1.19
C LYS A 121 20.05 -2.90 -1.41
N TYR A 122 20.46 -2.10 -2.38
CA TYR A 122 21.87 -1.82 -2.65
C TYR A 122 22.37 -0.64 -1.80
N SER A 123 23.62 -0.69 -1.36
CA SER A 123 24.30 0.44 -0.74
C SER A 123 25.47 0.90 -1.60
N GLU A 124 25.34 2.08 -2.21
CA GLU A 124 26.43 2.69 -2.99
C GLU A 124 27.71 2.85 -2.17
N LYS A 125 27.59 3.25 -0.89
CA LYS A 125 28.72 3.42 0.03
C LYS A 125 29.47 2.11 0.28
N LYS A 126 28.74 1.00 0.49
CA LYS A 126 29.34 -0.32 0.72
C LYS A 126 29.75 -1.02 -0.57
N ARG A 127 29.20 -0.56 -1.71
CA ARG A 127 29.24 -1.25 -3.00
C ARG A 127 28.74 -2.68 -2.92
N ASP A 128 27.73 -2.91 -2.09
CA ASP A 128 27.20 -4.24 -1.77
C ASP A 128 25.70 -4.17 -1.41
N PHE A 129 25.02 -5.31 -1.42
CA PHE A 129 23.64 -5.43 -0.99
C PHE A 129 23.54 -5.42 0.55
N VAL A 130 22.62 -4.62 1.07
CA VAL A 130 22.21 -4.61 2.48
C VAL A 130 21.38 -5.84 2.80
N PHE A 131 20.54 -6.25 1.86
CA PHE A 131 19.82 -7.52 1.83
C PHE A 131 19.45 -7.84 0.37
N ASP A 132 19.29 -9.12 0.08
CA ASP A 132 18.88 -9.66 -1.22
C ASP A 132 18.18 -11.01 -1.03
N PHE A 133 16.85 -11.03 -1.19
CA PHE A 133 16.09 -12.28 -1.14
C PHE A 133 15.12 -12.37 -2.31
N VAL A 134 14.62 -13.57 -2.58
CA VAL A 134 13.48 -13.74 -3.47
C VAL A 134 12.23 -13.51 -2.65
N PHE A 135 11.45 -12.50 -3.03
CA PHE A 135 10.10 -12.34 -2.51
C PHE A 135 9.16 -13.23 -3.33
N THR A 136 8.83 -14.39 -2.77
CA THR A 136 8.10 -15.44 -3.47
C THR A 136 6.59 -15.22 -3.41
N ASN A 137 5.96 -15.02 -4.55
CA ASN A 137 4.50 -15.01 -4.71
C ASN A 137 4.14 -15.80 -5.99
N PRO A 138 4.28 -17.14 -6.00
CA PRO A 138 3.91 -17.94 -7.15
C PRO A 138 2.40 -17.82 -7.44
N ILE A 139 1.98 -18.04 -8.68
CA ILE A 139 0.57 -17.93 -9.10
C ILE A 139 -0.37 -18.76 -8.22
N ALA A 140 0.07 -19.95 -7.76
CA ALA A 140 -0.73 -20.79 -6.87
C ALA A 140 -1.05 -20.10 -5.53
N GLU A 141 -0.08 -19.40 -4.95
CA GLU A 141 -0.24 -18.64 -3.71
C GLU A 141 -1.12 -17.41 -3.92
N ILE A 142 -0.89 -16.67 -5.01
CA ILE A 142 -1.73 -15.52 -5.40
C ILE A 142 -3.19 -15.94 -5.49
N ARG A 143 -3.46 -17.08 -6.15
CA ARG A 143 -4.82 -17.63 -6.29
C ARG A 143 -5.42 -18.05 -4.95
N ALA A 144 -4.63 -18.65 -4.05
CA ALA A 144 -5.12 -19.08 -2.75
C ALA A 144 -5.49 -17.88 -1.86
N LEU A 145 -4.63 -16.86 -1.80
CA LEU A 145 -4.90 -15.62 -1.06
C LEU A 145 -6.08 -14.85 -1.67
N LEU A 146 -6.13 -14.72 -3.00
CA LEU A 146 -7.26 -14.09 -3.70
C LEU A 146 -8.58 -14.80 -3.39
N ALA A 147 -8.60 -16.13 -3.44
CA ALA A 147 -9.80 -16.91 -3.11
C ALA A 147 -10.24 -16.69 -1.66
N ALA A 148 -9.30 -16.65 -0.71
CA ALA A 148 -9.59 -16.36 0.69
C ALA A 148 -10.13 -14.93 0.89
N MET A 149 -9.55 -13.94 0.22
CA MET A 149 -10.04 -12.55 0.22
C MET A 149 -11.46 -12.46 -0.31
N VAL A 150 -11.73 -13.03 -1.49
CA VAL A 150 -13.06 -13.02 -2.11
C VAL A 150 -14.09 -13.73 -1.24
N ALA A 151 -13.76 -14.90 -0.68
CA ALA A 151 -14.64 -15.64 0.22
C ALA A 151 -14.94 -14.89 1.53
N ALA A 152 -14.00 -14.06 2.00
CA ALA A 152 -14.17 -13.21 3.16
C ALA A 152 -14.74 -11.82 2.81
N ASP A 153 -15.09 -11.58 1.54
CA ASP A 153 -15.57 -10.28 1.03
C ASP A 153 -14.59 -9.13 1.34
N ILE A 154 -13.29 -9.40 1.12
CA ILE A 154 -12.17 -8.46 1.26
C ILE A 154 -11.77 -8.01 -0.15
N ARG A 155 -11.63 -6.70 -0.36
CA ARG A 155 -11.14 -6.15 -1.63
C ARG A 155 -9.64 -6.41 -1.78
N PRO A 156 -9.17 -7.09 -2.83
CA PRO A 156 -7.74 -7.22 -3.09
C PRO A 156 -7.15 -5.91 -3.63
N GLU A 157 -6.08 -5.44 -3.01
CA GLU A 157 -5.19 -4.43 -3.59
C GLU A 157 -4.04 -5.15 -4.30
N CYS A 158 -4.03 -5.13 -5.64
CA CYS A 158 -3.04 -5.83 -6.44
C CYS A 158 -1.71 -5.05 -6.49
N GLU A 159 -0.73 -5.47 -5.68
CA GLU A 159 0.60 -4.86 -5.61
C GLU A 159 1.50 -5.34 -6.77
N CYS A 160 1.78 -4.44 -7.70
CA CYS A 160 2.55 -4.70 -8.91
C CYS A 160 3.89 -3.95 -8.89
N PHE A 161 4.99 -4.69 -8.74
CA PHE A 161 6.36 -4.17 -8.75
C PHE A 161 6.97 -4.12 -10.15
N ASP A 162 6.31 -4.74 -11.14
CA ASP A 162 6.76 -4.81 -12.53
C ASP A 162 5.57 -4.97 -13.49
N LEU A 163 5.78 -4.78 -14.78
CA LEU A 163 4.78 -5.03 -15.82
C LEU A 163 4.40 -6.51 -15.91
N GLY A 164 5.33 -7.41 -15.57
CA GLY A 164 5.03 -8.83 -15.43
C GLY A 164 3.93 -9.09 -14.38
N HIS A 165 3.94 -8.33 -13.29
CA HIS A 165 2.92 -8.41 -12.24
C HIS A 165 1.59 -7.84 -12.73
N VAL A 166 1.61 -6.73 -13.48
CA VAL A 166 0.41 -6.19 -14.15
C VAL A 166 -0.19 -7.23 -15.12
N GLY A 167 0.67 -7.94 -15.85
CA GLY A 167 0.28 -9.04 -16.74
C GLY A 167 -0.43 -10.20 -16.02
N THR A 168 -0.14 -10.42 -14.74
CA THR A 168 -0.82 -11.43 -13.92
C THR A 168 -2.31 -11.13 -13.70
N LEU A 169 -2.74 -9.86 -13.76
CA LEU A 169 -4.15 -9.52 -13.55
C LEU A 169 -5.05 -10.07 -14.67
N ALA A 170 -4.62 -9.97 -15.92
CA ALA A 170 -5.43 -10.34 -17.09
C ALA A 170 -6.02 -11.77 -17.01
N PRO A 171 -5.24 -12.85 -16.75
CA PRO A 171 -5.81 -14.18 -16.59
C PRO A 171 -6.74 -14.31 -15.38
N LEU A 172 -6.46 -13.61 -14.26
CA LEU A 172 -7.33 -13.67 -13.07
C LEU A 172 -8.68 -12.99 -13.32
N ILE A 173 -8.69 -11.89 -14.08
CA ILE A 173 -9.90 -11.21 -14.54
C ILE A 173 -10.67 -12.11 -15.52
N ALA A 174 -9.98 -12.69 -16.50
CA ALA A 174 -10.61 -13.56 -17.50
C ALA A 174 -11.24 -14.83 -16.88
N MET A 175 -10.67 -15.34 -15.79
CA MET A 175 -11.25 -16.45 -15.01
C MET A 175 -12.43 -16.03 -14.13
N GLY A 176 -12.70 -14.73 -13.97
CA GLY A 176 -13.66 -14.20 -13.00
C GLY A 176 -13.21 -14.34 -11.54
N ALA A 177 -11.92 -14.63 -11.31
CA ALA A 177 -11.36 -14.82 -9.97
C ALA A 177 -11.07 -13.50 -9.27
N LEU A 178 -10.69 -12.46 -10.03
CA LEU A 178 -10.51 -11.10 -9.52
C LEU A 178 -11.76 -10.26 -9.83
N PRO A 179 -12.61 -9.94 -8.83
CA PRO A 179 -13.83 -9.18 -9.06
C PRO A 179 -13.57 -7.67 -9.20
N ALA A 180 -14.34 -7.01 -10.06
CA ALA A 180 -14.35 -5.54 -10.16
C ALA A 180 -15.04 -4.90 -8.93
N PRO A 181 -14.78 -3.61 -8.63
CA PRO A 181 -13.71 -2.75 -9.18
C PRO A 181 -12.30 -3.28 -8.86
N PHE A 182 -11.36 -3.06 -9.79
CA PHE A 182 -9.97 -3.48 -9.61
C PHE A 182 -9.20 -2.40 -8.84
N GLN A 183 -8.46 -2.77 -7.80
CA GLN A 183 -7.54 -1.88 -7.10
C GLN A 183 -6.10 -2.32 -7.41
N VAL A 184 -5.26 -1.41 -7.92
CA VAL A 184 -3.90 -1.74 -8.36
C VAL A 184 -2.89 -0.73 -7.83
N SER A 185 -1.89 -1.20 -7.09
CA SER A 185 -0.78 -0.36 -6.65
C SER A 185 0.43 -0.61 -7.55
N LEU A 186 0.96 0.46 -8.15
CA LEU A 186 2.18 0.41 -8.94
C LEU A 186 3.36 0.79 -8.04
N ILE A 187 4.22 -0.18 -7.74
CA ILE A 187 5.38 0.00 -6.87
C ILE A 187 6.63 0.18 -7.74
N LEU A 188 7.32 1.30 -7.59
CA LEU A 188 8.50 1.62 -8.39
C LEU A 188 9.74 1.86 -7.52
N GLY A 189 10.90 1.45 -8.05
CA GLY A 189 12.20 1.74 -7.44
C GLY A 189 12.71 0.68 -6.46
N VAL A 190 11.97 -0.41 -6.27
CA VAL A 190 12.49 -1.61 -5.57
C VAL A 190 13.46 -2.35 -6.49
N ILE A 191 14.65 -2.67 -5.99
CA ILE A 191 15.63 -3.43 -6.78
C ILE A 191 15.11 -4.86 -6.98
N GLY A 192 15.02 -5.25 -8.26
CA GLY A 192 14.43 -6.49 -8.73
C GLY A 192 13.07 -6.30 -9.41
N GLY A 193 12.46 -5.12 -9.30
CA GLY A 193 11.28 -4.70 -10.05
C GLY A 193 11.58 -3.53 -10.99
N ILE A 194 10.52 -2.82 -11.39
CA ILE A 194 10.58 -1.72 -12.34
C ILE A 194 11.34 -0.51 -11.75
N PRO A 195 12.29 0.10 -12.48
CA PRO A 195 13.01 1.26 -11.98
C PRO A 195 12.11 2.49 -11.74
N GLY A 196 12.44 3.27 -10.71
CA GLY A 196 11.74 4.48 -10.25
C GLY A 196 11.83 5.70 -11.19
N THR A 197 11.31 5.60 -12.41
CA THR A 197 11.31 6.71 -13.36
C THR A 197 9.91 7.10 -13.81
N VAL A 198 9.72 8.38 -14.15
CA VAL A 198 8.43 8.87 -14.69
C VAL A 198 8.07 8.16 -16.00
N ALA A 199 9.05 7.85 -16.85
CA ALA A 199 8.82 7.12 -18.10
C ALA A 199 8.26 5.71 -17.83
N ASN A 200 8.84 5.01 -16.87
CA ASN A 200 8.36 3.69 -16.45
C ASN A 200 6.97 3.76 -15.82
N LEU A 201 6.72 4.78 -14.99
CA LEU A 201 5.39 5.00 -14.40
C LEU A 201 4.32 5.20 -15.49
N VAL A 202 4.56 6.12 -16.44
CA VAL A 202 3.62 6.38 -17.54
C VAL A 202 3.39 5.10 -18.37
N HIS A 203 4.45 4.32 -18.59
CA HIS A 203 4.31 3.05 -19.29
C HIS A 203 3.48 2.03 -18.49
N ALA A 204 3.74 1.86 -17.19
CA ALA A 204 2.96 0.97 -16.32
C ALA A 204 1.48 1.35 -16.26
N VAL A 205 1.16 2.64 -16.14
CA VAL A 205 -0.22 3.15 -16.19
C VAL A 205 -0.92 2.77 -17.50
N SER A 206 -0.20 2.78 -18.63
CA SER A 206 -0.76 2.38 -19.93
C SER A 206 -1.15 0.89 -20.02
N GLN A 207 -0.62 0.05 -19.13
CA GLN A 207 -0.86 -1.40 -19.10
C GLN A 207 -1.96 -1.82 -18.11
N LEU A 208 -2.49 -0.88 -17.31
CA LEU A 208 -3.51 -1.18 -16.31
C LEU A 208 -4.83 -1.68 -16.97
N PRO A 209 -5.58 -2.57 -16.30
CA PRO A 209 -6.95 -2.90 -16.72
C PRO A 209 -7.82 -1.65 -16.87
N GLU A 210 -8.81 -1.69 -17.75
CA GLU A 210 -9.77 -0.60 -17.88
C GLU A 210 -10.60 -0.45 -16.60
N GLY A 211 -10.81 0.80 -16.17
CA GLY A 211 -11.57 1.11 -14.95
C GLY A 211 -10.88 0.74 -13.64
N ALA A 212 -9.61 0.34 -13.66
CA ALA A 212 -8.84 0.11 -12.43
C ALA A 212 -8.70 1.40 -11.62
N ASP A 213 -8.97 1.31 -10.33
CA ASP A 213 -8.61 2.31 -9.34
C ASP A 213 -7.14 2.06 -8.95
N TRP A 214 -6.25 3.00 -9.20
CA TRP A 214 -4.82 2.75 -9.09
C TRP A 214 -4.06 3.81 -8.30
N GLU A 215 -2.98 3.40 -7.66
CA GLU A 215 -2.10 4.29 -6.89
C GLU A 215 -0.63 4.08 -7.23
N VAL A 216 0.18 5.09 -6.92
CA VAL A 216 1.64 4.99 -6.99
C VAL A 216 2.21 4.78 -5.59
N ILE A 217 3.09 3.80 -5.47
CA ILE A 217 3.97 3.59 -4.32
C ILE A 217 5.41 3.80 -4.80
N ALA A 218 6.12 4.70 -4.13
CA ALA A 218 7.50 5.02 -4.47
C ALA A 218 8.30 5.21 -3.19
N LEU A 219 9.53 4.68 -3.19
CA LEU A 219 10.32 4.57 -1.97
C LEU A 219 11.19 5.79 -1.72
N SER A 220 11.35 6.15 -0.44
CA SER A 220 12.34 7.10 0.03
C SER A 220 12.31 8.43 -0.75
N THR A 221 13.46 8.90 -1.22
CA THR A 221 13.63 10.18 -1.92
C THR A 221 12.90 10.26 -3.27
N ASP A 222 12.56 9.12 -3.88
CA ASP A 222 11.83 9.10 -5.16
C ASP A 222 10.32 9.31 -4.98
N GLN A 223 9.80 9.14 -3.75
CA GLN A 223 8.38 9.21 -3.42
C GLN A 223 7.72 10.46 -4.03
N TRP A 224 8.16 11.65 -3.62
CA TRP A 224 7.46 12.90 -3.99
C TRP A 224 7.42 13.14 -5.50
N ARG A 225 8.49 12.80 -6.23
CA ARG A 225 8.55 13.01 -7.68
C ARG A 225 7.62 12.06 -8.43
N LEU A 226 7.58 10.80 -8.02
CA LEU A 226 6.74 9.79 -8.66
C LEU A 226 5.26 9.94 -8.27
N LEU A 227 4.97 10.31 -7.03
CA LEU A 227 3.60 10.63 -6.61
C LEU A 227 3.06 11.86 -7.38
N ALA A 228 3.85 12.92 -7.54
CA ALA A 228 3.44 14.08 -8.33
C ALA A 228 3.15 13.71 -9.79
N ALA A 229 4.00 12.87 -10.40
CA ALA A 229 3.80 12.40 -11.76
C ALA A 229 2.55 11.51 -11.90
N GLY A 230 2.34 10.56 -10.98
CA GLY A 230 1.17 9.70 -10.96
C GLY A 230 -0.12 10.49 -10.76
N ALA A 231 -0.11 11.41 -9.80
CA ALA A 231 -1.24 12.28 -9.54
C ALA A 231 -1.60 13.18 -10.73
N SER A 232 -0.60 13.61 -11.51
CA SER A 232 -0.79 14.41 -12.74
C SER A 232 -1.46 13.64 -13.87
N VAL A 233 -1.49 12.30 -13.82
CA VAL A 233 -2.11 11.44 -14.84
C VAL A 233 -3.30 10.63 -14.30
N GLY A 234 -3.87 11.05 -13.16
CA GLY A 234 -5.12 10.52 -12.59
C GLY A 234 -4.96 9.63 -11.36
N GLY A 235 -3.75 9.13 -11.08
CA GLY A 235 -3.50 8.14 -10.02
C GLY A 235 -3.74 8.65 -8.62
N ASN A 236 -4.11 7.76 -7.72
CA ASN A 236 -4.06 8.01 -6.28
C ASN A 236 -2.62 7.92 -5.78
N VAL A 237 -2.41 8.24 -4.50
CA VAL A 237 -1.08 8.29 -3.91
C VAL A 237 -1.03 7.50 -2.61
N ARG A 238 0.07 6.77 -2.42
CA ARG A 238 0.42 6.19 -1.13
C ARG A 238 1.66 6.86 -0.55
N VAL A 239 1.59 7.16 0.73
CA VAL A 239 2.70 7.67 1.54
C VAL A 239 2.74 6.93 2.87
N GLY A 240 3.80 7.12 3.65
CA GLY A 240 3.82 6.66 5.04
C GLY A 240 5.23 6.24 5.44
N LEU A 241 5.42 6.01 6.73
CA LEU A 241 6.71 5.64 7.30
C LEU A 241 7.17 4.26 6.84
N GLU A 242 6.29 3.42 6.29
CA GLU A 242 6.68 2.21 5.58
C GLU A 242 7.57 2.51 4.36
N ASP A 243 7.20 3.53 3.58
CA ASP A 243 7.76 3.78 2.26
C ASP A 243 8.85 4.87 2.30
N ASN A 244 8.69 5.89 3.17
CA ASN A 244 9.58 7.05 3.23
C ASN A 244 9.54 7.75 4.60
N PHE A 245 10.71 8.13 5.12
CA PHE A 245 10.82 8.91 6.36
C PHE A 245 10.92 10.42 6.15
N TYR A 246 11.09 10.90 4.93
CA TYR A 246 11.54 12.26 4.65
C TYR A 246 10.48 13.14 3.99
N LEU A 247 10.20 14.29 4.60
CA LEU A 247 9.40 15.34 3.97
C LEU A 247 10.18 16.00 2.84
N GLU A 248 11.47 16.22 3.06
CA GLU A 248 12.42 16.86 2.15
C GLU A 248 13.80 16.25 2.37
N PRO A 249 14.77 16.42 1.46
CA PRO A 249 16.14 15.96 1.67
C PRO A 249 16.68 16.42 3.03
N GLY A 250 16.96 15.46 3.92
CA GLY A 250 17.48 15.71 5.27
C GLY A 250 16.43 16.10 6.33
N VAL A 251 15.16 16.27 5.96
CA VAL A 251 14.07 16.62 6.91
C VAL A 251 13.17 15.42 7.11
N MET A 252 13.30 14.76 8.26
CA MET A 252 12.45 13.62 8.62
C MET A 252 11.04 14.06 9.02
N ALA A 253 10.05 13.25 8.66
CA ALA A 253 8.69 13.32 9.18
C ALA A 253 8.67 12.91 10.66
N ARG A 254 7.81 13.57 11.45
CA ARG A 254 7.62 13.26 12.88
C ARG A 254 6.48 12.27 13.10
N SER A 255 5.66 12.07 12.08
CA SER A 255 4.53 11.14 12.06
C SER A 255 4.14 10.82 10.62
N ASN A 256 3.37 9.77 10.42
CA ASN A 256 2.63 9.50 9.18
C ASN A 256 1.75 10.69 8.77
N GLY A 257 1.15 11.39 9.73
CA GLY A 257 0.35 12.60 9.47
C GLY A 257 1.11 13.71 8.75
N ASP A 258 2.41 13.91 9.06
CA ASP A 258 3.23 14.90 8.34
C ASP A 258 3.37 14.53 6.84
N LEU A 259 3.56 13.24 6.53
CA LEU A 259 3.67 12.75 5.15
C LEU A 259 2.34 12.89 4.41
N VAL A 260 1.22 12.52 5.05
CA VAL A 260 -0.12 12.67 4.48
C VAL A 260 -0.44 14.15 4.23
N ALA A 261 -0.12 15.03 5.18
CA ALA A 261 -0.36 16.47 5.02
C ALA A 261 0.44 17.06 3.84
N LYS A 262 1.65 16.56 3.60
CA LYS A 262 2.43 16.94 2.42
C LYS A 262 1.83 16.41 1.12
N ALA A 263 1.37 15.16 1.08
CA ALA A 263 0.66 14.59 -0.08
C ALA A 263 -0.64 15.35 -0.38
N ALA A 264 -1.45 15.61 0.64
CA ALA A 264 -2.67 16.41 0.58
C ALA A 264 -2.43 17.80 0.00
N ARG A 265 -1.39 18.50 0.47
CA ARG A 265 -0.99 19.80 -0.07
C ARG A 265 -0.59 19.68 -1.55
N MET A 266 0.28 18.74 -1.90
CA MET A 266 0.70 18.51 -3.28
C MET A 266 -0.49 18.28 -4.23
N LEU A 267 -1.47 17.46 -3.82
CA LEU A 267 -2.67 17.20 -4.60
C LEU A 267 -3.50 18.46 -4.82
N ARG A 268 -3.71 19.27 -3.76
CA ARG A 268 -4.43 20.55 -3.85
C ARG A 268 -3.70 21.55 -4.74
N ASP A 269 -2.36 21.61 -4.65
CA ASP A 269 -1.53 22.52 -5.45
C ASP A 269 -1.62 22.22 -6.95
N ILE A 270 -1.88 20.96 -7.34
CA ILE A 270 -2.13 20.57 -8.74
C ILE A 270 -3.62 20.56 -9.11
N GLY A 271 -4.49 21.12 -8.25
CA GLY A 271 -5.93 21.27 -8.51
C GLY A 271 -6.76 20.00 -8.31
N ARG A 272 -6.23 18.97 -7.63
CA ARG A 272 -6.96 17.72 -7.36
C ARG A 272 -7.54 17.72 -5.95
N PRO A 273 -8.89 17.64 -5.79
CA PRO A 273 -9.52 17.44 -4.49
C PRO A 273 -9.07 16.12 -3.85
N ILE A 274 -9.16 16.03 -2.52
CA ILE A 274 -8.89 14.80 -1.78
C ILE A 274 -10.22 14.08 -1.56
N ALA A 275 -10.26 12.78 -1.86
CA ALA A 275 -11.43 11.95 -1.64
C ALA A 275 -11.63 11.70 -0.13
N ASP A 276 -12.87 11.84 0.34
CA ASP A 276 -13.22 11.37 1.67
C ASP A 276 -13.34 9.83 1.72
N VAL A 277 -13.47 9.29 2.93
CA VAL A 277 -13.51 7.85 3.16
C VAL A 277 -14.71 7.20 2.45
N GLU A 278 -15.88 7.82 2.49
CA GLU A 278 -17.09 7.27 1.86
C GLU A 278 -16.99 7.23 0.33
N THR A 279 -16.42 8.27 -0.28
CA THR A 279 -16.10 8.29 -1.70
C THR A 279 -15.14 7.15 -2.06
N CYS A 280 -14.12 6.92 -1.23
CA CYS A 280 -13.18 5.82 -1.44
C CYS A 280 -13.85 4.45 -1.27
N ARG A 281 -14.71 4.27 -0.25
CA ARG A 281 -15.50 3.05 -0.05
C ARG A 281 -16.35 2.75 -1.29
N ALA A 282 -17.06 3.75 -1.82
CA ALA A 282 -17.89 3.58 -3.02
C ALA A 282 -17.06 3.14 -4.24
N ARG A 283 -15.91 3.79 -4.47
CA ARG A 283 -14.99 3.47 -5.57
C ARG A 283 -14.41 2.06 -5.49
N LEU A 284 -14.17 1.57 -4.27
CA LEU A 284 -13.64 0.23 -4.00
C LEU A 284 -14.75 -0.83 -3.81
N GLY A 285 -16.02 -0.46 -3.97
CA GLY A 285 -17.16 -1.37 -3.79
C GLY A 285 -17.33 -1.86 -2.35
N LEU A 286 -17.06 -1.00 -1.36
CA LEU A 286 -17.08 -1.28 0.08
C LEU A 286 -18.25 -0.59 0.82
N VAL A 287 -19.33 -0.22 0.13
CA VAL A 287 -20.44 0.61 0.67
C VAL A 287 -21.15 -0.02 1.89
N HIS A 288 -20.95 -1.32 2.13
CA HIS A 288 -21.53 -2.05 3.27
C HIS A 288 -20.50 -2.41 4.37
N ARG A 289 -19.29 -1.82 4.34
CA ARG A 289 -18.18 -2.14 5.25
C ARG A 289 -17.50 -0.91 5.85
#